data_AF-A0A820KLN5-F1
#
_entry.id   AF-A0A820KLN5-F1
#
_cell.length_a   1.000
_cell.length_b   1.000
_cell.length_c   1.000
_cell.angle_alpha   90.00
_cell.angle_beta   90.00
_cell.angle_gamma   90.00
#
_symmetry.space_group_name_H-M   'P 1'
#
loop_
_entity.id
_entity.type
_entity.pdbx_description
1 polymer ?
#
loop_
_entity_poly.entity_id
_entity_poly.type
_entity_poly.pdbx_seq_one_letter_code
_entity_poly.pdbx_strand_id
1 'polypeptide(L)'
;TKQYVVQQKTRVNAPDYICYNEQLCGGFNPNQKIIHFNNSLCRRVQDILPNVISNENSIEMIWDYIHQISIYLSKCNTILRNDTIFCDNRTMYQCLNSSKCIAKIRIFDQFEDCDYGDDEDRHKNILTNEICSKEQSSTHFICPNTNKCISRKLIRDSKCDCGYLDAQHFLCPDENIEMKSIRELISFPTICNGFNDLNPILIDGQNYTDETE
;
A
#
# COMPACT_ATOMS: atom_id res chain seq x y z
N THR A 1 43.46 43.72 5.29
CA THR A 1 42.72 42.65 5.97
C THR A 1 41.44 42.38 5.19
N LYS A 2 41.43 41.33 4.36
CA LYS A 2 40.20 40.93 3.64
C LYS A 2 39.41 39.99 4.55
N GLN A 3 38.31 40.48 5.09
CA GLN A 3 37.33 39.65 5.79
C GLN A 3 36.48 38.92 4.74
N TYR A 4 36.46 37.60 4.82
CA TYR A 4 35.49 36.79 4.08
C TYR A 4 34.20 36.76 4.91
N VAL A 5 33.14 37.38 4.39
CA VAL A 5 31.79 37.17 4.90
C VAL A 5 31.34 35.81 4.37
N VAL A 6 31.35 34.79 5.21
CA VAL A 6 30.70 33.52 4.90
C VAL A 6 29.19 33.75 5.06
N GLN A 7 28.51 34.08 3.98
CA GLN A 7 27.05 33.92 3.94
C GLN A 7 26.75 32.41 3.91
N GLN A 8 26.60 31.82 5.09
CA GLN A 8 25.99 30.50 5.23
C GLN A 8 24.50 30.62 4.88
N LYS A 9 24.18 30.37 3.62
CA LYS A 9 22.88 29.83 3.23
C LYS A 9 23.13 28.83 2.11
N THR A 10 23.60 27.64 2.47
CA THR A 10 23.57 26.48 1.58
C THR A 10 22.11 26.14 1.35
N ARG A 11 21.51 26.72 0.30
CA ARG A 11 20.26 26.23 -0.27
C ARG A 11 20.53 24.79 -0.70
N VAL A 12 19.72 23.86 -0.17
CA VAL A 12 19.77 22.46 -0.57
C VAL A 12 18.67 22.31 -1.60
N ASN A 13 19.07 22.20 -2.87
CA ASN A 13 18.15 22.15 -3.99
C ASN A 13 17.77 20.69 -4.25
N ALA A 14 16.49 20.45 -4.51
CA ALA A 14 16.07 19.14 -4.99
C ALA A 14 16.66 18.89 -6.40
N PRO A 15 17.06 17.65 -6.74
CA PRO A 15 17.58 17.34 -8.06
C PRO A 15 16.51 17.58 -9.15
N ASP A 16 16.92 18.06 -10.33
CA ASP A 16 16.00 18.22 -11.46
C ASP A 16 15.78 16.91 -12.24
N TYR A 17 16.71 15.97 -12.08
CA TYR A 17 16.77 14.73 -12.85
C TYR A 17 16.91 13.52 -11.93
N ILE A 18 16.21 12.45 -12.29
CA ILE A 18 16.34 11.13 -11.69
C ILE A 18 16.94 10.21 -12.73
N CYS A 19 18.02 9.53 -12.37
CA CYS A 19 18.70 8.56 -13.22
C CYS A 19 18.45 7.15 -12.70
N TYR A 20 18.14 6.21 -13.60
CA TYR A 20 17.84 4.83 -13.27
C TYR A 20 18.36 3.89 -14.37
N ASN A 21 18.44 2.60 -14.05
CA ASN A 21 18.83 1.58 -15.00
C ASN A 21 17.58 1.05 -15.72
N GLU A 22 17.47 1.33 -17.03
CA GLU A 22 16.35 0.91 -17.87
C GLU A 22 16.15 -0.61 -17.88
N GLN A 23 17.21 -1.39 -17.70
CA GLN A 23 17.09 -2.86 -17.67
C GLN A 23 16.37 -3.37 -16.41
N LEU A 24 16.33 -2.56 -15.34
CA LEU A 24 15.68 -2.92 -14.08
C LEU A 24 14.28 -2.29 -13.95
N CYS A 25 13.93 -1.36 -14.84
CA CYS A 25 12.74 -0.54 -14.72
C CYS A 25 12.01 -0.38 -16.07
N GLY A 26 10.80 -0.92 -16.18
CA GLY A 26 9.93 -0.75 -17.35
C GLY A 26 8.81 0.28 -17.16
N GLY A 27 7.95 0.38 -18.18
CA GLY A 27 6.65 1.05 -18.08
C GLY A 27 6.64 2.57 -17.95
N PHE A 28 7.76 3.25 -18.23
CA PHE A 28 7.78 4.72 -18.32
C PHE A 28 7.16 5.21 -19.62
N ASN A 29 6.57 6.41 -19.61
CA ASN A 29 6.02 7.02 -20.80
C ASN A 29 7.12 7.24 -21.87
N PRO A 30 7.01 6.65 -23.08
CA PRO A 30 8.03 6.76 -24.11
C PRO A 30 8.13 8.17 -24.73
N ASN A 31 7.11 9.01 -24.58
CA ASN A 31 7.05 10.33 -25.23
C ASN A 31 7.81 11.44 -24.50
N GLN A 32 8.47 11.13 -23.38
CA GLN A 32 9.20 12.12 -22.58
C GLN A 32 10.67 12.20 -22.97
N LYS A 33 11.30 13.35 -22.70
CA LYS A 33 12.71 13.56 -23.03
C LYS A 33 13.60 12.75 -22.09
N ILE A 34 14.43 11.91 -22.68
CA ILE A 34 15.42 11.08 -21.97
C ILE A 34 16.80 11.68 -22.17
N ILE A 35 17.63 11.63 -21.12
CA ILE A 35 19.04 12.01 -21.15
C ILE A 35 19.86 10.79 -20.75
N HIS A 36 20.96 10.53 -21.47
CA HIS A 36 21.91 9.50 -21.08
C HIS A 36 23.03 10.14 -20.25
N PHE A 37 23.26 9.60 -19.05
CA PHE A 37 24.33 10.05 -18.16
C PHE A 37 24.95 8.86 -17.44
N ASN A 38 26.27 8.67 -17.56
CA ASN A 38 27.00 7.57 -16.91
C ASN A 38 26.32 6.19 -17.06
N ASN A 39 26.00 5.80 -18.30
CA ASN A 39 25.29 4.55 -18.63
C ASN A 39 23.91 4.37 -17.98
N SER A 40 23.34 5.44 -17.42
CA SER A 40 21.98 5.48 -16.88
C SER A 40 21.07 6.31 -17.77
N LEU A 41 19.78 6.00 -17.75
CA LEU A 41 18.76 6.86 -18.32
C LEU A 41 18.26 7.82 -17.26
N CYS A 42 18.19 9.09 -17.61
CA CYS A 42 17.71 10.15 -16.74
C CYS A 42 16.50 10.83 -17.34
N ARG A 43 15.54 11.16 -16.48
CA ARG A 43 14.33 11.91 -16.81
C ARG A 43 14.17 13.09 -15.87
N ARG A 44 13.46 14.12 -16.32
CA ARG A 44 13.10 15.21 -15.42
C ARG A 44 12.10 14.71 -14.39
N VAL A 45 12.24 15.17 -13.16
CA VAL A 45 11.34 14.77 -12.08
C VAL A 45 9.92 15.22 -12.38
N GLN A 46 9.73 16.42 -12.96
CA GLN A 46 8.39 16.92 -13.29
C GLN A 46 7.68 16.11 -14.40
N ASP A 47 8.44 15.41 -15.25
CA ASP A 47 7.85 14.52 -16.26
C ASP A 47 7.25 13.27 -15.61
N ILE A 48 7.82 12.84 -14.48
CA ILE A 48 7.42 11.63 -13.77
C ILE A 48 6.40 11.94 -12.67
N LEU A 49 6.68 12.96 -11.87
CA LEU A 49 5.95 13.41 -10.70
C LEU A 49 5.63 14.90 -10.86
N PRO A 50 4.63 15.28 -11.68
CA PRO A 50 4.34 16.68 -12.01
C PRO A 50 3.92 17.52 -10.80
N ASN A 51 3.44 16.88 -9.73
CA ASN A 51 2.98 17.55 -8.51
C ASN A 51 4.09 17.70 -7.45
N VAL A 52 5.29 17.16 -7.68
CA VAL A 52 6.39 17.29 -6.73
C VAL A 52 7.02 18.67 -6.88
N ILE A 53 6.76 19.53 -5.89
CA ILE A 53 7.25 20.90 -5.84
C ILE A 53 8.73 20.88 -5.40
N SER A 54 9.64 21.30 -6.28
CA SER A 54 11.07 21.41 -6.00
C SER A 54 11.47 22.68 -5.23
N ASN A 55 10.51 23.53 -4.87
CA ASN A 55 10.79 24.83 -4.25
C ASN A 55 11.21 24.68 -2.77
N GLU A 56 12.50 24.89 -2.59
CA GLU A 56 13.31 24.88 -1.38
C GLU A 56 12.70 25.69 -0.22
N ASN A 57 12.81 25.16 1.00
CA ASN A 57 13.19 25.93 2.20
C ASN A 57 13.31 25.06 3.49
N SER A 58 13.04 23.74 3.48
CA SER A 58 13.22 22.88 4.65
C SER A 58 13.81 21.51 4.30
N ILE A 59 14.57 20.93 5.24
CA ILE A 59 15.09 19.57 5.16
C ILE A 59 13.95 18.55 5.05
N GLU A 60 12.82 18.81 5.71
CA GLU A 60 11.61 17.97 5.66
C GLU A 60 11.04 17.87 4.24
N MET A 61 10.99 18.98 3.49
CA MET A 61 10.52 18.95 2.09
C MET A 61 11.45 18.14 1.18
N ILE A 62 12.76 18.13 1.44
CA ILE A 62 13.71 17.30 0.68
C ILE A 62 13.53 15.82 1.03
N TRP A 63 13.28 15.49 2.29
CA TRP A 63 12.97 14.11 2.68
C TRP A 63 11.68 13.61 2.03
N ASP A 64 10.62 14.43 2.03
CA ASP A 64 9.37 14.09 1.36
C ASP A 64 9.59 13.91 -0.16
N TYR A 65 10.33 14.82 -0.78
CA TYR A 65 10.73 14.73 -2.18
C TYR A 65 11.47 13.41 -2.50
N ILE A 66 12.48 13.05 -1.69
CA ILE A 66 13.25 11.79 -1.85
C ILE A 66 12.34 10.59 -1.64
N HIS A 67 11.46 10.65 -0.64
CA HIS A 67 10.50 9.60 -0.31
C HIS A 67 9.52 9.34 -1.47
N GLN A 68 8.95 10.39 -2.07
CA GLN A 68 8.05 10.25 -3.23
C GLN A 68 8.77 9.63 -4.44
N ILE A 69 10.02 10.02 -4.69
CA ILE A 69 10.82 9.39 -5.75
C ILE A 69 11.13 7.93 -5.43
N SER A 70 11.47 7.63 -4.18
CA SER A 70 11.73 6.27 -3.73
C SER A 70 10.49 5.38 -3.91
N ILE A 71 9.30 5.89 -3.60
CA ILE A 71 8.03 5.20 -3.86
C ILE A 71 7.88 4.99 -5.37
N TYR A 72 8.01 6.03 -6.18
CA TYR A 72 7.84 5.90 -7.62
C TYR A 72 8.82 4.90 -8.26
N LEU A 73 10.04 4.83 -7.74
CA LEU A 73 11.07 3.90 -8.19
C LEU A 73 10.97 2.52 -7.51
N SER A 74 9.94 2.21 -6.71
CA SER A 74 9.76 0.85 -6.18
C SER A 74 9.65 -0.18 -7.31
N LYS A 75 9.02 0.17 -8.44
CA LYS A 75 9.01 -0.66 -9.65
C LYS A 75 10.39 -0.92 -10.27
N CYS A 76 11.42 -0.16 -9.90
CA CYS A 76 12.80 -0.46 -10.27
C CYS A 76 13.45 -1.52 -9.36
N ASN A 77 12.95 -1.68 -8.14
CA ASN A 77 13.44 -2.67 -7.20
C ASN A 77 12.95 -4.04 -7.64
N THR A 78 13.79 -4.70 -8.42
CA THR A 78 13.56 -6.07 -8.85
C THR A 78 14.33 -7.01 -7.93
N ILE A 79 13.62 -7.98 -7.35
CA ILE A 79 14.22 -9.31 -7.18
C ILE A 79 14.39 -9.85 -8.60
N LEU A 80 15.43 -9.36 -9.28
CA LEU A 80 15.81 -9.80 -10.61
C LEU A 80 16.45 -11.16 -10.44
N ARG A 81 15.75 -12.20 -10.86
CA ARG A 81 16.39 -13.28 -11.58
C ARG A 81 15.44 -13.76 -12.64
N ASN A 82 15.89 -13.66 -13.89
CA ASN A 82 15.36 -14.25 -15.11
C ASN A 82 15.22 -15.78 -15.05
N ASP A 83 15.15 -16.38 -13.87
CA ASP A 83 14.87 -17.80 -13.74
C ASP A 83 13.35 -17.90 -13.58
N THR A 84 12.65 -18.18 -14.68
CA THR A 84 11.21 -18.50 -14.73
C THR A 84 10.78 -19.45 -13.60
N ILE A 85 11.71 -20.29 -13.14
CA ILE A 85 11.63 -21.16 -11.97
C ILE A 85 11.14 -20.43 -10.69
N PHE A 86 11.53 -19.17 -10.46
CA PHE A 86 11.07 -18.42 -9.29
C PHE A 86 9.62 -17.94 -9.44
N CYS A 87 9.21 -17.53 -10.64
CA CYS A 87 7.84 -17.08 -10.91
C CYS A 87 6.83 -18.23 -10.80
N ASP A 88 7.26 -19.46 -11.09
CA ASP A 88 6.45 -20.68 -10.99
C ASP A 88 6.13 -21.09 -9.54
N ASN A 89 6.64 -20.36 -8.54
CA ASN A 89 6.30 -20.58 -7.14
C ASN A 89 4.93 -19.97 -6.79
N ARG A 90 4.09 -20.72 -6.05
CA ARG A 90 2.78 -20.26 -5.54
C ARG A 90 2.85 -18.98 -4.70
N THR A 91 4.01 -18.62 -4.15
CA THR A 91 4.20 -17.40 -3.36
C THR A 91 4.56 -16.18 -4.20
N MET A 92 4.80 -16.34 -5.50
CA MET A 92 5.18 -15.28 -6.42
C MET A 92 4.02 -14.91 -7.34
N TYR A 93 4.09 -13.71 -7.89
CA TYR A 93 3.17 -13.16 -8.87
C TYR A 93 3.96 -12.61 -10.04
N GLN A 94 3.55 -12.95 -11.25
CA GLN A 94 4.12 -12.41 -12.46
C GLN A 94 3.30 -11.21 -12.92
N CYS A 95 3.96 -10.07 -13.06
CA CYS A 95 3.36 -8.84 -13.53
C CYS A 95 2.83 -9.00 -14.97
N LEU A 96 1.68 -8.39 -15.25
CA LEU A 96 1.09 -8.39 -16.57
C LEU A 96 1.98 -7.62 -17.56
N ASN A 97 2.10 -8.14 -18.78
CA ASN A 97 2.90 -7.55 -19.86
C ASN A 97 4.40 -7.35 -19.53
N SER A 98 4.92 -8.02 -18.49
CA SER A 98 6.32 -7.99 -18.10
C SER A 98 6.79 -9.40 -17.70
N SER A 99 8.09 -9.65 -17.82
CA SER A 99 8.73 -10.84 -17.23
C SER A 99 9.03 -10.67 -15.74
N LYS A 100 8.68 -9.51 -15.17
CA LYS A 100 8.92 -9.20 -13.76
C LYS A 100 8.03 -10.05 -12.84
N CYS A 101 8.63 -10.53 -11.76
CA CYS A 101 7.91 -11.28 -10.73
C CYS A 101 8.19 -10.70 -9.34
N ILE A 102 7.16 -10.66 -8.52
CA ILE A 102 7.17 -10.11 -7.17
C ILE A 102 6.57 -11.13 -6.19
N ALA A 103 6.89 -11.00 -4.90
CA ALA A 103 6.24 -11.82 -3.89
C ALA A 103 4.76 -11.40 -3.76
N LYS A 104 3.84 -12.36 -3.63
CA LYS A 104 2.40 -12.06 -3.50
C LYS A 104 2.08 -11.09 -2.37
N ILE A 105 2.86 -11.07 -1.29
CA ILE A 105 2.68 -10.12 -0.16
C ILE A 105 2.86 -8.64 -0.57
N ARG A 106 3.43 -8.38 -1.74
CA ARG A 106 3.59 -7.03 -2.32
C ARG A 106 2.38 -6.57 -3.13
N ILE A 107 1.42 -7.45 -3.38
CA ILE A 107 0.19 -7.08 -4.08
C ILE A 107 -0.71 -6.31 -3.11
N PHE A 108 -1.32 -5.22 -3.57
CA PHE A 108 -2.14 -4.33 -2.76
C PHE A 108 -1.43 -3.86 -1.47
N ASP A 109 -0.13 -3.59 -1.55
CA ASP A 109 0.67 -3.02 -0.47
C ASP A 109 0.92 -1.51 -0.62
N GLN A 110 0.23 -0.87 -1.58
CA GLN A 110 0.26 0.56 -1.94
C GLN A 110 1.47 1.01 -2.75
N PHE A 111 2.37 0.10 -3.10
CA PHE A 111 3.52 0.40 -3.93
C PHE A 111 3.35 -0.24 -5.30
N GLU A 112 3.51 0.55 -6.36
CA GLU A 112 3.61 0.00 -7.71
C GLU A 112 4.97 -0.71 -7.84
N ASP A 113 4.99 -2.02 -7.63
CA ASP A 113 6.16 -2.86 -7.87
C ASP A 113 6.16 -3.40 -9.31
N CYS A 114 5.01 -3.58 -9.98
CA CYS A 114 5.01 -3.97 -11.38
C CYS A 114 5.27 -2.78 -12.32
N ASP A 115 5.86 -3.04 -13.50
CA ASP A 115 6.21 -1.99 -14.46
C ASP A 115 5.00 -1.16 -14.89
N TYR A 116 3.81 -1.79 -14.91
CA TYR A 116 2.55 -1.19 -15.35
C TYR A 116 1.50 -1.07 -14.24
N GLY A 117 1.91 -1.25 -12.97
CA GLY A 117 1.07 -1.03 -11.78
C GLY A 117 -0.11 -2.01 -11.61
N ASP A 118 -0.06 -3.18 -12.26
CA ASP A 118 -1.14 -4.18 -12.20
C ASP A 118 -1.27 -4.89 -10.83
N ASP A 119 -0.21 -4.88 -10.03
CA ASP A 119 -0.17 -5.34 -8.65
C ASP A 119 -1.01 -4.47 -7.70
N GLU A 120 -1.22 -3.21 -8.04
CA GLU A 120 -2.09 -2.28 -7.29
C GLU A 120 -3.45 -2.04 -7.99
N ASP A 121 -3.63 -2.54 -9.22
CA ASP A 121 -4.87 -2.41 -10.00
C ASP A 121 -5.86 -3.55 -9.73
N ARG A 122 -6.85 -3.25 -8.89
CA ARG A 122 -7.94 -4.16 -8.50
C ARG A 122 -8.83 -4.62 -9.67
N HIS A 123 -8.89 -3.86 -10.76
CA HIS A 123 -9.72 -4.20 -11.92
C HIS A 123 -9.02 -5.17 -12.88
N LYS A 124 -7.68 -5.09 -12.95
CA LYS A 124 -6.87 -5.93 -13.83
C LYS A 124 -6.37 -7.21 -13.17
N ASN A 125 -6.34 -7.25 -11.84
CA ASN A 125 -5.84 -8.42 -11.13
C ASN A 125 -6.87 -9.58 -11.19
N ILE A 126 -6.73 -10.45 -12.20
CA ILE A 126 -7.54 -11.68 -12.37
C ILE A 126 -7.48 -12.54 -11.10
N LEU A 127 -6.40 -12.43 -10.32
CA LEU A 127 -6.18 -13.18 -9.09
C LEU A 127 -6.77 -12.49 -7.85
N THR A 128 -7.50 -11.36 -7.97
CA THR A 128 -8.12 -10.71 -6.80
C THR A 128 -8.99 -11.71 -6.02
N ASN A 129 -9.70 -12.59 -6.73
CA ASN A 129 -10.49 -13.63 -6.09
C ASN A 129 -9.62 -14.75 -5.48
N GLU A 130 -8.46 -15.10 -6.06
CA GLU A 130 -7.59 -16.15 -5.51
C GLU A 130 -6.74 -15.67 -4.32
N ILE A 131 -6.15 -14.48 -4.43
CA ILE A 131 -5.27 -13.86 -3.44
C ILE A 131 -6.08 -13.37 -2.24
N CYS A 132 -7.29 -12.87 -2.49
CA CYS A 132 -8.17 -12.28 -1.49
C CYS A 132 -9.38 -13.16 -1.18
N SER A 133 -9.26 -14.48 -1.34
CA SER A 133 -10.26 -15.43 -0.86
C SER A 133 -10.17 -15.61 0.66
N LYS A 134 -11.33 -15.61 1.33
CA LYS A 134 -11.50 -15.69 2.80
C LYS A 134 -10.83 -16.91 3.45
N GLU A 135 -10.56 -17.97 2.69
CA GLU A 135 -10.06 -19.24 3.23
C GLU A 135 -8.54 -19.44 3.19
N GLN A 136 -7.74 -18.60 2.51
CA GLN A 136 -6.33 -18.96 2.25
C GLN A 136 -5.26 -17.86 2.29
N SER A 137 -5.58 -16.59 2.40
CA SER A 137 -4.49 -15.62 2.36
C SER A 137 -3.83 -15.51 3.73
N SER A 138 -2.61 -16.04 3.90
CA SER A 138 -1.70 -15.69 5.00
C SER A 138 -1.05 -14.32 4.78
N THR A 139 -1.15 -13.78 3.56
CA THR A 139 -0.47 -12.56 3.13
C THR A 139 -1.39 -11.35 2.99
N HIS A 140 -2.71 -11.52 2.86
CA HIS A 140 -3.67 -10.42 2.68
C HIS A 140 -4.83 -10.47 3.65
N PHE A 141 -5.45 -9.30 3.84
CA PHE A 141 -6.63 -9.08 4.65
C PHE A 141 -7.74 -8.48 3.82
N ILE A 142 -8.96 -8.93 4.08
CA ILE A 142 -10.17 -8.44 3.44
C ILE A 142 -10.89 -7.57 4.46
N CYS A 143 -11.05 -6.30 4.10
CA CYS A 143 -11.78 -5.32 4.88
C CYS A 143 -13.26 -5.75 5.01
N PRO A 144 -13.80 -5.89 6.24
CA PRO A 144 -15.12 -6.49 6.48
C PRO A 144 -16.29 -5.85 5.73
N ASN A 145 -16.27 -4.53 5.51
CA ASN A 145 -17.42 -3.80 4.95
C ASN A 145 -17.23 -3.32 3.51
N THR A 146 -16.00 -3.03 3.12
CA THR A 146 -15.69 -2.54 1.77
C THR A 146 -15.34 -3.67 0.81
N ASN A 147 -15.14 -4.90 1.31
CA ASN A 147 -14.52 -6.02 0.59
C ASN A 147 -13.17 -5.64 -0.06
N LYS A 148 -12.56 -4.55 0.42
CA LYS A 148 -11.26 -4.07 -0.05
C LYS A 148 -10.21 -5.08 0.42
N CYS A 149 -9.50 -5.68 -0.51
CA CYS A 149 -8.32 -6.48 -0.19
C CYS A 149 -7.10 -5.57 0.01
N ILE A 150 -6.30 -5.84 1.03
CA ILE A 150 -5.05 -5.15 1.34
C ILE A 150 -3.98 -6.16 1.76
N SER A 151 -2.70 -5.84 1.56
CA SER A 151 -1.60 -6.62 2.13
C SER A 151 -1.67 -6.62 3.66
N ARG A 152 -1.31 -7.74 4.30
CA ARG A 152 -1.27 -7.81 5.77
C ARG A 152 -0.25 -6.86 6.41
N LYS A 153 0.73 -6.39 5.65
CA LYS A 153 1.71 -5.41 6.15
C LYS A 153 1.07 -4.07 6.52
N LEU A 154 -0.09 -3.78 5.94
CA LEU A 154 -0.87 -2.56 6.12
C LEU A 154 -1.81 -2.63 7.34
N ILE A 155 -1.75 -3.70 8.11
CA ILE A 155 -2.56 -3.87 9.31
C ILE A 155 -1.80 -3.32 10.50
N ARG A 156 -2.44 -2.46 11.29
CA ARG A 156 -1.83 -1.78 12.45
C ARG A 156 -0.64 -0.92 12.04
N ASP A 157 -0.73 -0.28 10.88
CA ASP A 157 0.33 0.59 10.32
C ASP A 157 0.10 2.08 10.67
N SER A 158 -0.89 2.37 11.51
CA SER A 158 -1.38 3.70 11.90
C SER A 158 -2.08 4.48 10.78
N LYS A 159 -2.37 3.86 9.64
CA LYS A 159 -3.20 4.43 8.57
C LYS A 159 -4.49 3.63 8.44
N CYS A 160 -5.48 4.24 7.79
CA CYS A 160 -6.75 3.58 7.58
C CYS A 160 -6.94 3.15 6.13
N ASP A 161 -6.40 1.98 5.81
CA ASP A 161 -6.35 1.47 4.46
C ASP A 161 -7.64 0.77 4.08
N CYS A 162 -8.39 0.20 5.04
CA CYS A 162 -9.74 -0.27 4.78
C CYS A 162 -10.76 0.87 4.56
N GLY A 163 -10.39 2.10 4.92
CA GLY A 163 -11.28 3.24 5.01
C GLY A 163 -12.10 3.24 6.31
N TYR A 164 -12.60 4.41 6.69
CA TYR A 164 -13.39 4.59 7.90
C TYR A 164 -14.81 4.05 7.72
N LEU A 165 -15.28 3.26 8.69
CA LEU A 165 -16.64 2.68 8.67
C LEU A 165 -17.75 3.67 8.98
N ASP A 166 -17.42 4.72 9.72
CA ASP A 166 -18.34 5.76 10.14
C ASP A 166 -17.57 7.07 10.25
N ALA A 167 -18.11 8.13 9.62
CA ALA A 167 -17.54 9.47 9.64
C ALA A 167 -17.54 10.08 11.05
N GLN A 168 -18.37 9.57 11.98
CA GLN A 168 -18.45 10.08 13.35
C GLN A 168 -17.47 9.41 14.32
N HIS A 169 -17.11 8.14 14.09
CA HIS A 169 -16.36 7.34 15.07
C HIS A 169 -14.93 6.99 14.65
N PHE A 170 -14.49 7.41 13.45
CA PHE A 170 -13.13 7.13 12.92
C PHE A 170 -12.73 5.65 13.05
N LEU A 171 -13.72 4.77 12.91
CA LEU A 171 -13.54 3.34 13.08
C LEU A 171 -12.77 2.78 11.90
N CYS A 172 -11.55 2.32 12.20
CA CYS A 172 -10.63 1.82 11.20
C CYS A 172 -10.44 0.29 11.34
N PRO A 173 -11.00 -0.51 10.41
CA PRO A 173 -11.07 -1.98 10.55
C PRO A 173 -9.74 -2.70 10.59
N ASP A 174 -8.76 -2.20 9.82
CA ASP A 174 -7.40 -2.73 9.73
C ASP A 174 -6.56 -2.36 10.95
N GLU A 175 -6.78 -1.18 11.53
CA GLU A 175 -6.11 -0.78 12.77
C GLU A 175 -6.73 -1.43 14.02
N ASN A 176 -8.03 -1.69 13.97
CA ASN A 176 -8.80 -2.27 15.07
C ASN A 176 -9.40 -3.64 14.70
N ILE A 177 -8.51 -4.61 14.42
CA ILE A 177 -8.84 -5.97 13.95
C ILE A 177 -9.82 -6.70 14.89
N GLU A 178 -9.74 -6.44 16.20
CA GLU A 178 -10.59 -7.09 17.22
C GLU A 178 -12.07 -6.73 17.08
N MET A 179 -12.40 -5.63 16.39
CA MET A 179 -13.79 -5.27 16.10
C MET A 179 -14.44 -6.11 14.99
N LYS A 180 -13.67 -6.95 14.28
CA LYS A 180 -14.22 -7.90 13.31
C LYS A 180 -15.22 -8.86 13.95
N SER A 181 -15.00 -9.23 15.23
CA SER A 181 -15.93 -10.06 15.97
C SER A 181 -17.22 -9.34 16.36
N ILE A 182 -17.18 -8.04 16.69
CA ILE A 182 -18.33 -7.40 17.37
C ILE A 182 -19.51 -7.16 16.40
N ARG A 183 -19.25 -6.83 15.12
CA ARG A 183 -20.34 -6.63 14.14
C ARG A 183 -20.85 -7.93 13.50
N GLU A 184 -20.03 -8.98 13.45
CA GLU A 184 -20.51 -10.33 13.08
C GLU A 184 -21.29 -10.99 14.23
N LEU A 185 -20.97 -10.65 15.49
CA LEU A 185 -21.68 -11.14 16.68
C LEU A 185 -23.01 -10.41 16.97
N ILE A 186 -23.12 -9.13 16.59
CA ILE A 186 -24.33 -8.34 16.87
C ILE A 186 -24.99 -7.97 15.55
N SER A 187 -25.58 -8.97 14.90
CA SER A 187 -26.58 -8.72 13.88
C SER A 187 -27.93 -8.52 14.57
N PHE A 188 -28.69 -7.49 14.25
CA PHE A 188 -30.07 -7.35 14.73
C PHE A 188 -30.98 -8.59 14.52
N PRO A 189 -30.77 -9.48 13.52
CA PRO A 189 -31.52 -10.74 13.44
C PRO A 189 -31.10 -11.84 14.44
N THR A 190 -30.08 -11.63 15.29
CA THR A 190 -29.72 -12.57 16.38
C THR A 190 -30.21 -12.15 17.77
N ILE A 191 -30.92 -11.02 17.88
CA ILE A 191 -31.55 -10.60 19.14
C ILE A 191 -33.06 -10.83 19.01
N CYS A 192 -33.66 -11.50 20.00
CA CYS A 192 -35.06 -11.91 20.00
C CYS A 192 -35.42 -12.88 18.85
N ASN A 193 -34.51 -13.79 18.49
CA ASN A 193 -34.73 -14.78 17.43
C ASN A 193 -35.19 -16.15 17.98
N GLY A 194 -35.31 -16.29 19.30
CA GLY A 194 -35.71 -17.51 19.99
C GLY A 194 -34.54 -18.47 20.31
N PHE A 195 -33.29 -18.09 20.03
CA PHE A 195 -32.09 -18.84 20.34
C PHE A 195 -31.17 -18.01 21.25
N ASN A 196 -30.54 -18.66 22.24
CA ASN A 196 -29.54 -18.00 23.07
C ASN A 196 -28.20 -18.03 22.33
N ASP A 197 -27.88 -16.97 21.60
CA ASP A 197 -26.67 -16.86 20.79
C ASP A 197 -25.49 -16.29 21.61
N LEU A 198 -25.78 -15.61 22.73
CA LEU A 198 -24.79 -15.08 23.68
C LEU A 198 -24.78 -15.85 25.02
N ASN A 199 -23.61 -15.88 25.66
CA ASN A 199 -23.48 -16.44 27.01
C ASN A 199 -24.28 -15.59 28.01
N PRO A 200 -25.02 -16.21 28.96
CA PRO A 200 -25.80 -15.47 29.95
C PRO A 200 -24.92 -14.56 30.82
N ILE A 201 -25.40 -13.35 31.04
CA ILE A 201 -24.81 -12.40 31.98
C ILE A 201 -25.62 -12.39 33.28
N LEU A 202 -24.95 -12.21 34.41
CA LEU A 202 -25.58 -12.29 35.73
C LEU A 202 -25.78 -10.88 36.29
N ILE A 203 -27.03 -10.46 36.43
CA ILE A 203 -27.42 -9.13 36.98
C ILE A 203 -28.42 -9.39 38.10
N ASP A 204 -28.19 -8.81 39.29
CA ASP A 204 -29.06 -8.98 40.48
C ASP A 204 -29.42 -10.43 40.85
N GLY A 205 -28.50 -11.37 40.58
CA GLY A 205 -28.70 -12.79 40.88
C GLY A 205 -29.56 -13.54 39.85
N GLN A 206 -29.96 -12.88 38.76
CA GLN A 206 -30.66 -13.50 37.64
C GLN A 206 -29.77 -13.55 36.40
N ASN A 207 -29.92 -14.62 35.60
CA ASN A 207 -29.24 -14.77 34.32
C ASN A 207 -30.07 -14.08 33.24
N TYR A 208 -29.47 -13.11 32.57
CA TYR A 208 -30.02 -12.43 31.41
C TYR A 208 -29.32 -12.94 30.15
N THR A 209 -30.11 -13.24 29.12
CA THR A 209 -29.61 -13.55 27.77
C THR A 209 -30.06 -12.47 26.79
N ASP A 210 -29.59 -12.58 25.56
CA ASP A 210 -30.05 -11.84 24.39
C ASP A 210 -31.54 -12.02 24.05
N GLU A 211 -32.22 -12.96 24.72
CA GLU A 211 -33.66 -13.23 24.58
C GLU A 211 -34.49 -12.75 25.78
N THR A 212 -33.88 -12.02 26.73
CA THR A 212 -34.56 -11.57 27.97
C THR A 212 -34.87 -10.07 27.91
N GLU A 213 -36.15 -9.69 28.09
CA GLU A 213 -36.64 -8.29 28.18
C GLU A 213 -36.32 -7.61 29.52
#